data_AF-A0A5Q4DG70-F1
#
_entry.id   AF-A0A5Q4DG70-F1
#
_cell.length_a   1.000
_cell.length_b   1.000
_cell.length_c   1.000
_cell.angle_alpha   90.00
_cell.angle_beta   90.00
_cell.angle_gamma   90.00
#
_symmetry.space_group_name_H-M   'P 1'
#
loop_
_entity.id
_entity.type
_entity.pdbx_description
1 polymer ?
#
loop_
_entity_poly.entity_id
_entity_poly.type
_entity_poly.pdbx_seq_one_letter_code
_entity_poly.pdbx_strand_id
1 'polypeptide(L)'
;MKVDYESPGWRQGERRQRRIIMVSIGIAVVAHLVFFLVAPRVQFSVTSDRIFGEAAMQRLVLGDLAVDLHFGPPRILLPDGSRVEEPPERFLEATNLALTVLEVNPVCADRFRPGLPPFEGEIRLRVGHEGRVTVMGLEAGTGDRCADAALVAAAESLWYRWLPDERHPAPVDLVQPLRVSATQSG
;
A
#
# COMPACT_ATOMS: atom_id res chain seq x y z
N MET A 1 -3.45 -29.67 64.87
CA MET A 1 -4.85 -29.39 64.48
C MET A 1 -4.80 -28.62 63.16
N LYS A 2 -5.61 -29.02 62.18
CA LYS A 2 -5.50 -28.67 60.74
C LYS A 2 -5.55 -27.16 60.49
N VAL A 3 -4.71 -26.70 59.57
CA VAL A 3 -4.80 -25.37 58.95
C VAL A 3 -5.48 -25.55 57.60
N ASP A 4 -6.70 -25.01 57.46
CA ASP A 4 -7.41 -24.98 56.19
C ASP A 4 -6.93 -23.78 55.35
N TYR A 5 -6.45 -24.07 54.15
CA TYR A 5 -6.07 -23.07 53.14
C TYR A 5 -7.27 -22.86 52.20
N GLU A 6 -8.11 -21.87 52.48
CA GLU A 6 -9.04 -21.35 51.47
C GLU A 6 -8.26 -20.45 50.51
N SER A 7 -8.26 -20.80 49.21
CA SER A 7 -7.66 -19.99 48.14
C SER A 7 -8.76 -19.33 47.30
N PRO A 8 -9.08 -18.03 47.49
CA PRO A 8 -10.21 -17.39 46.81
C PRO A 8 -9.93 -16.93 45.37
N GLY A 9 -8.70 -17.06 44.87
CA GLY A 9 -8.24 -16.32 43.69
C GLY A 9 -8.64 -16.85 42.31
N TRP A 10 -8.97 -18.14 42.18
CA TRP A 10 -9.08 -18.77 40.85
C TRP A 10 -10.36 -18.43 40.07
N ARG A 11 -11.48 -18.18 40.77
CA ARG A 11 -12.79 -17.91 40.10
C ARG A 11 -12.94 -16.50 39.55
N GLN A 12 -12.13 -15.52 39.98
CA GLN A 12 -12.18 -14.15 39.46
C GLN A 12 -11.47 -13.99 38.11
N GLY A 13 -10.41 -14.77 37.85
CA GLY A 13 -9.67 -14.76 36.58
C GLY A 13 -10.52 -15.23 35.40
N GLU A 14 -11.28 -16.32 35.58
CA GLU A 14 -12.11 -16.90 34.51
C GLU A 14 -13.26 -15.98 34.07
N ARG A 15 -13.89 -15.25 35.00
CA ARG A 15 -14.97 -14.30 34.65
C ARG A 15 -14.43 -13.12 33.86
N ARG A 16 -13.22 -12.65 34.18
CA ARG A 16 -12.56 -11.55 33.48
C ARG A 16 -12.11 -11.98 32.08
N GLN A 17 -11.56 -13.18 31.93
CA GLN A 17 -11.21 -13.76 30.63
C GLN A 17 -12.43 -13.96 29.73
N ARG A 18 -13.54 -14.51 30.23
CA ARG A 18 -14.78 -14.67 29.43
C ARG A 18 -15.34 -13.34 28.93
N ARG A 19 -15.24 -12.29 29.75
CA ARG A 19 -15.69 -10.94 29.38
C ARG A 19 -14.83 -10.36 28.25
N ILE A 20 -13.51 -10.53 28.32
CA ILE A 20 -12.58 -10.07 27.27
C ILE A 20 -12.86 -10.80 25.95
N ILE A 21 -13.01 -12.12 25.99
CA ILE A 21 -13.29 -12.94 24.80
C ILE A 21 -14.63 -12.55 24.15
N MET A 22 -15.68 -12.32 24.95
CA MET A 22 -16.97 -11.88 24.38
C MET A 22 -16.90 -10.48 23.77
N VAL A 23 -16.13 -9.56 24.36
CA VAL A 23 -15.93 -8.21 23.80
C VAL A 23 -15.15 -8.29 22.48
N SER A 24 -14.09 -9.09 22.41
CA SER A 24 -13.32 -9.23 21.16
C SER A 24 -14.11 -9.91 20.04
N ILE A 25 -14.95 -10.90 20.35
CA ILE A 25 -15.89 -11.48 19.38
C ILE A 25 -16.90 -10.43 18.92
N GLY A 26 -17.47 -9.65 19.84
CA GLY A 26 -18.40 -8.57 19.51
C GLY A 26 -17.79 -7.53 18.55
N ILE A 27 -16.56 -7.09 18.83
CA ILE A 27 -15.81 -6.17 17.96
C ILE A 27 -15.57 -6.80 16.59
N ALA A 28 -15.15 -8.07 16.54
CA ALA A 28 -14.91 -8.76 15.28
C ALA A 28 -16.17 -8.86 14.42
N VAL A 29 -17.32 -9.19 15.02
CA VAL A 29 -18.61 -9.27 14.33
C VAL A 29 -19.05 -7.90 13.80
N VAL A 30 -18.90 -6.84 14.60
CA VAL A 30 -19.21 -5.46 14.16
C VAL A 30 -18.31 -5.05 13.00
N ALA A 31 -17.00 -5.32 13.09
CA ALA A 31 -16.06 -5.03 12.01
C ALA A 31 -16.42 -5.78 10.71
N HIS A 32 -16.83 -7.05 10.80
CA HIS A 32 -17.28 -7.82 9.64
C HIS A 32 -18.59 -7.28 9.06
N LEU A 33 -19.55 -6.89 9.90
CA LEU A 33 -20.80 -6.29 9.45
C LEU A 33 -20.57 -4.96 8.73
N VAL A 34 -19.70 -4.10 9.27
CA VAL A 34 -19.31 -2.84 8.61
C VAL A 34 -18.64 -3.14 7.28
N PHE A 35 -17.71 -4.10 7.23
CA PHE A 35 -17.07 -4.52 5.99
C PHE A 35 -18.08 -4.97 4.93
N PHE A 36 -19.03 -5.85 5.28
CA PHE A 36 -20.05 -6.35 4.35
C PHE A 36 -21.08 -5.29 3.91
N LEU A 37 -21.32 -4.24 4.71
CA LEU A 37 -22.24 -3.16 4.34
C LEU A 37 -21.59 -2.10 3.44
N VAL A 38 -20.26 -1.93 3.56
CA VAL A 38 -19.50 -0.96 2.77
C VAL A 38 -18.96 -1.60 1.48
N ALA A 39 -18.45 -2.83 1.54
CA ALA A 39 -17.81 -3.52 0.40
C ALA A 39 -18.65 -3.60 -0.89
N PRO A 40 -19.97 -3.90 -0.88
CA PRO A 40 -20.73 -4.03 -2.13
C PRO A 40 -21.05 -2.70 -2.82
N ARG A 41 -20.79 -1.54 -2.18
CA ARG A 41 -20.84 -0.23 -2.84
C ARG A 41 -19.57 0.13 -3.58
N VAL A 42 -18.56 -0.74 -3.53
CA VAL A 42 -17.28 -0.52 -4.18
C VAL A 42 -17.19 -1.50 -5.37
N GLN A 43 -17.55 -1.01 -6.55
CA GLN A 43 -17.34 -1.75 -7.79
C GLN A 43 -15.90 -1.51 -8.25
N PHE A 44 -15.04 -2.51 -8.05
CA PHE A 44 -13.63 -2.44 -8.43
C PHE A 44 -13.44 -3.00 -9.84
N SER A 45 -13.25 -2.13 -10.83
CA SER A 45 -12.72 -2.53 -12.14
C SER A 45 -11.22 -2.24 -12.18
N VAL A 46 -10.39 -3.27 -12.02
CA VAL A 46 -8.95 -3.16 -12.23
C VAL A 46 -8.67 -3.49 -13.71
N THR A 47 -8.61 -2.47 -14.54
CA THR A 47 -8.03 -2.59 -15.89
C THR A 47 -6.54 -2.30 -15.79
N SER A 48 -5.73 -3.37 -15.87
CA SER A 48 -4.28 -3.27 -16.08
C SER A 48 -4.05 -3.31 -17.59
N ASP A 49 -3.89 -2.15 -18.23
CA ASP A 49 -3.36 -2.13 -19.59
C ASP A 49 -1.86 -2.42 -19.52
N ARG A 50 -1.44 -3.58 -20.04
CA ARG A 50 -0.03 -3.91 -20.23
C ARG A 50 0.51 -3.03 -21.35
N ILE A 51 0.98 -1.84 -21.02
CA ILE A 51 1.71 -1.01 -21.99
C ILE A 51 3.19 -1.39 -21.88
N PHE A 52 3.63 -2.24 -22.81
CA PHE A 52 5.06 -2.47 -23.03
C PHE A 52 5.67 -1.19 -23.60
N GLY A 53 6.62 -0.59 -22.89
CA GLY A 53 7.44 0.53 -23.40
C GLY A 53 6.99 1.94 -23.02
N GLU A 54 5.79 2.13 -22.45
CA GLU A 54 5.36 3.41 -21.87
C GLU A 54 4.99 3.21 -20.39
N ALA A 55 5.05 4.27 -19.58
CA ALA A 55 4.81 4.21 -18.14
C ALA A 55 3.57 3.37 -17.79
N ALA A 56 3.70 2.40 -16.88
CA ALA A 56 2.58 1.58 -16.46
C ALA A 56 1.61 2.52 -15.75
N MET A 57 0.39 2.58 -16.25
CA MET A 57 -0.70 3.34 -15.65
C MET A 57 -1.62 2.36 -14.93
N GLN A 58 -1.97 2.70 -13.70
CA GLN A 58 -3.00 2.03 -12.95
C GLN A 58 -4.08 3.04 -12.60
N ARG A 59 -5.30 2.77 -13.07
CA ARG A 59 -6.48 3.57 -12.72
C ARG A 59 -7.22 2.92 -11.56
N LEU A 60 -7.54 3.71 -10.56
CA LEU A 60 -8.33 3.34 -9.38
C LEU A 60 -9.60 4.19 -9.39
N VAL A 61 -10.77 3.60 -9.11
CA VAL A 61 -12.05 4.33 -9.10
C VAL A 61 -12.67 4.29 -7.69
N LEU A 62 -13.00 5.47 -7.17
CA LEU A 62 -13.51 5.78 -5.82
C LEU A 62 -14.80 6.61 -5.95
N GLY A 63 -15.94 5.94 -6.12
CA GLY A 63 -17.18 6.65 -6.45
C GLY A 63 -16.99 7.44 -7.75
N ASP A 64 -17.10 8.77 -7.68
CA ASP A 64 -16.95 9.67 -8.84
C ASP A 64 -15.49 10.11 -9.10
N LEU A 65 -14.56 9.72 -8.23
CA LEU A 65 -13.14 10.09 -8.32
C LEU A 65 -12.33 8.93 -8.90
N ALA A 66 -11.62 9.15 -10.00
CA ALA A 66 -10.60 8.22 -10.47
C ALA A 66 -9.20 8.75 -10.12
N VAL A 67 -8.31 7.86 -9.65
CA VAL A 67 -6.91 8.17 -9.37
C VAL A 67 -6.04 7.32 -10.28
N ASP A 68 -5.24 8.01 -11.09
CA ASP A 68 -4.29 7.40 -12.01
C ASP A 68 -2.90 7.45 -11.40
N LEU A 69 -2.32 6.27 -11.15
CA LEU A 69 -0.95 6.09 -10.72
C LEU A 69 -0.11 5.72 -11.95
N HIS A 70 0.93 6.49 -12.21
CA HIS A 70 1.91 6.21 -13.25
C HIS A 70 3.26 5.87 -12.63
N PHE A 71 3.87 4.84 -13.17
CA PHE A 71 5.19 4.38 -12.74
C PHE A 71 6.19 4.60 -13.88
N GLY A 72 7.16 5.49 -13.67
CA GLY A 72 8.29 5.70 -14.59
C GLY A 72 9.23 4.49 -14.67
N PRO A 73 10.26 4.53 -15.53
CA PRO A 73 11.29 3.50 -15.57
C PRO A 73 12.10 3.50 -14.25
N PRO A 74 12.32 2.33 -13.62
CA PRO A 74 13.14 2.25 -12.41
C PRO A 74 14.61 2.49 -12.75
N ARG A 75 15.33 3.11 -11.80
CA ARG A 75 16.77 3.34 -11.88
C ARG A 75 17.46 2.50 -10.81
N ILE A 76 18.22 1.48 -11.24
CA ILE A 76 18.98 0.63 -10.32
C ILE A 76 20.14 1.43 -9.74
N LEU A 77 20.31 1.37 -8.41
CA LEU A 77 21.43 1.97 -7.70
C LEU A 77 22.58 0.97 -7.64
N LEU A 78 23.66 1.27 -8.37
CA LEU A 78 24.87 0.44 -8.35
C LEU A 78 25.73 0.74 -7.11
N PRO A 79 26.64 -0.20 -6.73
CA PRO A 79 27.51 -0.01 -5.56
C PRO A 79 28.43 1.22 -5.64
N ASP A 80 28.74 1.69 -6.86
CA ASP A 80 29.53 2.89 -7.11
C ASP A 80 28.70 4.19 -7.04
N GLY A 81 27.40 4.09 -6.75
CA GLY A 81 26.45 5.21 -6.68
C GLY A 81 25.89 5.64 -8.03
N SER A 82 26.30 5.01 -9.13
CA SER A 82 25.73 5.29 -10.45
C SER A 82 24.32 4.69 -10.59
N ARG A 83 23.57 5.21 -11.59
CA ARG A 83 22.17 4.84 -11.85
C ARG A 83 22.05 4.27 -13.25
N VAL A 84 21.48 3.07 -13.36
CA VAL A 84 21.18 2.44 -14.65
C VAL A 84 19.67 2.39 -14.83
N GLU A 85 19.19 2.96 -15.95
CA GLU A 85 17.81 2.80 -16.39
C GLU A 85 17.63 1.45 -17.06
N GLU A 86 16.71 0.64 -16.56
CA GLU A 86 16.35 -0.66 -17.16
C GLU A 86 14.86 -0.64 -17.55
N PRO A 87 14.47 -1.28 -18.67
CA PRO A 87 13.09 -1.31 -19.11
C PRO A 87 12.21 -2.05 -18.08
N PRO A 88 11.04 -1.50 -17.75
CA PRO A 88 10.24 -2.03 -16.66
C PRO A 88 9.38 -3.22 -17.11
N GLU A 89 9.88 -4.45 -16.98
CA GLU A 89 8.96 -5.58 -16.88
C GLU A 89 8.32 -5.58 -15.49
N ARG A 90 7.07 -5.13 -15.36
CA ARG A 90 6.42 -5.07 -14.05
C ARG A 90 5.31 -6.07 -13.96
N PHE A 91 5.24 -6.73 -12.81
CA PHE A 91 4.00 -7.34 -12.37
C PHE A 91 3.45 -6.48 -11.24
N LEU A 92 2.54 -5.59 -11.60
CA LEU A 92 1.70 -4.91 -10.63
C LEU A 92 0.69 -5.94 -10.12
N GLU A 93 1.05 -6.67 -9.07
CA GLU A 93 0.04 -7.31 -8.22
C GLU A 93 -0.53 -6.23 -7.29
N ALA A 94 -1.16 -5.23 -7.91
CA ALA A 94 -1.60 -4.04 -7.23
C ALA A 94 -2.82 -4.36 -6.37
N THR A 95 -2.53 -4.79 -5.15
CA THR A 95 -3.54 -5.07 -4.15
C THR A 95 -3.76 -3.79 -3.34
N ASN A 96 -4.85 -3.08 -3.65
CA ASN A 96 -5.69 -2.25 -2.75
C ASN A 96 -5.06 -1.20 -1.78
N LEU A 97 -3.75 -0.95 -1.76
CA LEU A 97 -3.13 -0.18 -0.66
C LEU A 97 -3.16 1.35 -0.82
N ALA A 98 -2.96 1.88 -2.04
CA ALA A 98 -3.10 3.33 -2.28
C ALA A 98 -4.51 3.87 -1.96
N LEU A 99 -5.54 3.04 -2.17
CA LEU A 99 -6.93 3.31 -1.79
C LEU A 99 -7.09 3.56 -0.30
N THR A 100 -6.34 2.83 0.54
CA THR A 100 -6.42 2.96 2.00
C THR A 100 -6.05 4.37 2.46
N VAL A 101 -5.06 5.02 1.84
CA VAL A 101 -4.63 6.37 2.26
C VAL A 101 -5.69 7.43 1.94
N LEU A 102 -6.35 7.33 0.79
CA LEU A 102 -7.36 8.30 0.35
C LEU A 102 -8.73 8.05 0.99
N GLU A 103 -9.09 6.79 1.22
CA GLU A 103 -10.33 6.41 1.90
C GLU A 103 -10.28 6.71 3.41
N VAL A 104 -9.13 6.49 4.05
CA VAL A 104 -8.98 6.66 5.51
C VAL A 104 -8.83 8.14 5.89
N ASN A 105 -8.42 9.01 4.96
CA ASN A 105 -8.20 10.42 5.24
C ASN A 105 -8.97 11.37 4.29
N PRO A 106 -10.16 11.85 4.66
CA PRO A 106 -10.95 12.75 3.82
C PRO A 106 -10.26 14.09 3.52
N VAL A 107 -9.31 14.52 4.36
CA VAL A 107 -8.48 15.72 4.09
C VAL A 107 -7.56 15.48 2.89
N CYS A 108 -7.14 14.24 2.67
CA CYS A 108 -6.34 13.87 1.51
C CYS A 108 -7.18 13.81 0.23
N ALA A 109 -8.41 13.31 0.28
CA ALA A 109 -9.30 13.28 -0.89
C ALA A 109 -9.47 14.66 -1.55
N ASP A 110 -9.58 15.73 -0.74
CA ASP A 110 -9.68 17.11 -1.24
C ASP A 110 -8.44 17.59 -2.02
N ARG A 111 -7.28 16.97 -1.80
CA ARG A 111 -6.04 17.27 -2.54
C ARG A 111 -5.99 16.62 -3.92
N PHE A 112 -6.81 15.60 -4.14
CA PHE A 112 -6.89 14.86 -5.39
C PHE A 112 -8.15 15.25 -6.17
N ARG A 113 -8.41 16.55 -6.35
CA ARG A 113 -9.53 17.00 -7.19
C ARG A 113 -9.18 16.87 -8.67
N PRO A 114 -10.11 16.39 -9.52
CA PRO A 114 -9.90 16.34 -10.95
C PRO A 114 -9.54 17.73 -11.51
N GLY A 115 -8.57 17.77 -12.42
CA GLY A 115 -8.09 19.01 -13.04
C GLY A 115 -6.96 19.74 -12.29
N LEU A 116 -6.54 19.24 -11.12
CA LEU A 116 -5.29 19.68 -10.49
C LEU A 116 -4.07 19.06 -11.20
N PRO A 117 -2.89 19.73 -11.16
CA PRO A 117 -1.65 19.15 -11.65
C PRO A 117 -1.33 17.81 -10.97
N PRO A 118 -0.67 16.87 -11.66
CA PRO A 118 -0.22 15.64 -11.04
C PRO A 118 0.83 15.91 -9.96
N PHE A 119 0.88 15.04 -8.96
CA PHE A 119 1.99 15.01 -8.01
C PHE A 119 3.04 14.03 -8.49
N GLU A 120 4.31 14.45 -8.48
CA GLU A 120 5.45 13.66 -8.93
C GLU A 120 6.44 13.48 -7.78
N GLY A 121 6.94 12.27 -7.62
CA GLY A 121 7.90 11.95 -6.58
C GLY A 121 8.80 10.78 -6.97
N GLU A 122 9.85 10.57 -6.20
CA GLU A 122 10.77 9.46 -6.37
C GLU A 122 10.87 8.68 -5.07
N ILE A 123 10.70 7.37 -5.14
CA ILE A 123 10.78 6.49 -3.97
C ILE A 123 11.98 5.56 -4.09
N ARG A 124 12.74 5.44 -3.00
CA ARG A 124 13.82 4.47 -2.89
C ARG A 124 13.24 3.13 -2.42
N LEU A 125 13.52 2.09 -3.18
CA LEU A 125 13.05 0.73 -2.94
C LEU A 125 14.24 -0.22 -2.80
N ARG A 126 14.01 -1.31 -2.08
CA ARG A 126 14.90 -2.46 -2.02
C ARG A 126 14.15 -3.70 -2.48
N VAL A 127 14.65 -4.37 -3.51
CA VAL A 127 14.09 -5.59 -4.07
C VAL A 127 14.76 -6.80 -3.41
N GLY A 128 13.96 -7.64 -2.76
CA GLY A 128 14.41 -8.89 -2.13
C GLY A 128 14.58 -10.04 -3.14
N HIS A 129 15.03 -11.21 -2.66
CA HIS A 129 15.29 -12.39 -3.50
C HIS A 129 14.12 -12.87 -4.37
N GLU A 130 12.88 -12.61 -3.93
CA GLU A 130 11.67 -13.00 -4.65
C GLU A 130 11.16 -11.92 -5.60
N GLY A 131 11.82 -10.75 -5.67
CA GLY A 131 11.38 -9.59 -6.44
C GLY A 131 10.42 -8.65 -5.70
N ARG A 132 9.95 -9.04 -4.51
CA ARG A 132 9.14 -8.18 -3.64
C ARG A 132 9.93 -6.97 -3.18
N VAL A 133 9.28 -5.81 -3.14
CA VAL A 133 9.93 -4.57 -2.71
C VAL A 133 9.74 -4.33 -1.22
N THR A 134 10.72 -3.66 -0.63
CA THR A 134 10.61 -2.95 0.65
C THR A 134 10.82 -1.46 0.37
N VAL A 135 9.90 -0.62 0.84
CA VAL A 135 10.06 0.84 0.74
C VAL A 135 11.12 1.30 1.74
N MET A 136 12.15 1.96 1.23
CA MET A 136 13.22 2.53 2.06
C MET A 136 12.93 3.99 2.44
N GLY A 137 12.18 4.71 1.61
CA GLY A 137 11.75 6.08 1.87
C GLY A 137 11.57 6.89 0.58
N LEU A 138 11.13 8.13 0.72
CA LEU A 138 11.07 9.09 -0.38
C LEU A 138 12.47 9.65 -0.64
N GLU A 139 12.93 9.51 -1.89
CA GLU A 139 14.16 10.15 -2.38
C GLU A 139 13.86 11.61 -2.77
N ALA A 140 12.71 11.84 -3.42
CA ALA A 140 12.17 13.15 -3.72
C ALA A 140 10.66 13.16 -3.41
N GLY A 141 10.27 14.01 -2.46
CA GLY A 141 8.86 14.20 -2.09
C GLY A 141 8.16 15.17 -3.03
N THR A 142 6.83 15.10 -3.03
CA THR A 142 5.93 15.96 -3.81
C THR A 142 5.74 17.33 -3.19
N GLY A 143 6.08 17.49 -1.90
CA GLY A 143 5.78 18.67 -1.10
C GLY A 143 4.38 18.65 -0.47
N ASP A 144 3.55 17.64 -0.78
CA ASP A 144 2.24 17.42 -0.17
C ASP A 144 2.22 16.08 0.56
N ARG A 145 1.93 16.10 1.87
CA ARG A 145 1.96 14.90 2.70
C ARG A 145 0.96 13.82 2.27
N CYS A 146 -0.17 14.21 1.70
CA CYS A 146 -1.18 13.28 1.23
C CYS A 146 -0.73 12.59 -0.06
N ALA A 147 -0.10 13.36 -0.97
CA ALA A 147 0.50 12.79 -2.16
C ALA A 147 1.67 11.86 -1.84
N ASP A 148 2.56 12.30 -0.95
CA ASP A 148 3.68 11.48 -0.47
C ASP A 148 3.21 10.15 0.13
N ALA A 149 2.17 10.17 0.98
CA ALA A 149 1.61 8.96 1.58
C ALA A 149 0.98 8.04 0.52
N ALA A 150 0.27 8.60 -0.47
CA ALA A 150 -0.31 7.83 -1.57
C ALA A 150 0.77 7.16 -2.44
N LEU A 151 1.86 7.88 -2.73
CA LEU A 151 3.01 7.34 -3.48
C LEU A 151 3.69 6.19 -2.72
N VAL A 152 3.89 6.36 -1.40
CA VAL A 152 4.47 5.30 -0.55
C VAL A 152 3.58 4.06 -0.56
N ALA A 153 2.27 4.22 -0.31
CA ALA A 153 1.33 3.10 -0.29
C ALA A 153 1.22 2.38 -1.65
N ALA A 154 1.29 3.13 -2.77
CA ALA A 154 1.36 2.54 -4.09
C ALA A 154 2.63 1.69 -4.27
N ALA A 155 3.77 2.22 -3.83
CA ALA A 155 5.06 1.56 -3.97
C ALA A 155 5.19 0.29 -3.13
N GLU A 156 4.58 0.21 -1.96
CA GLU A 156 4.56 -0.99 -1.10
C GLU A 156 3.97 -2.22 -1.80
N SER A 157 3.14 -2.02 -2.83
CA SER A 157 2.52 -3.10 -3.60
C SER A 157 3.34 -3.57 -4.81
N LEU A 158 4.51 -2.98 -5.06
CA LEU A 158 5.30 -3.30 -6.25
C LEU A 158 5.99 -4.66 -6.15
N TRP A 159 6.05 -5.35 -7.30
CA TRP A 159 6.81 -6.57 -7.48
C TRP A 159 7.55 -6.55 -8.82
N TYR A 160 8.89 -6.61 -8.76
CA TYR A 160 9.75 -6.77 -9.94
C TYR A 160 10.08 -8.24 -10.15
N ARG A 161 9.36 -8.94 -11.06
CA ARG A 161 9.59 -10.38 -11.29
C ARG A 161 10.92 -10.73 -11.96
N TRP A 162 11.53 -9.78 -12.65
CA TRP A 162 12.82 -9.94 -13.34
C TRP A 162 14.01 -9.55 -12.47
N LEU A 163 13.78 -8.94 -11.29
CA LEU A 163 14.81 -8.67 -10.31
C LEU A 163 14.60 -9.53 -9.06
N PRO A 164 15.69 -9.92 -8.38
CA PRO A 164 17.08 -9.81 -8.82
C PRO A 164 17.40 -10.71 -10.03
N ASP A 165 18.45 -10.38 -10.77
CA ASP A 165 19.02 -11.21 -11.86
C ASP A 165 20.53 -11.47 -11.64
N GLU A 166 21.19 -12.12 -12.61
CA GLU A 166 22.64 -12.38 -12.52
C GLU A 166 23.50 -11.11 -12.53
N ARG A 167 23.03 -10.03 -13.17
CA ARG A 167 23.73 -8.73 -13.25
C ARG A 167 23.51 -7.89 -11.99
N HIS A 168 22.37 -8.07 -11.35
CA HIS A 168 21.92 -7.35 -10.16
C HIS A 168 21.42 -8.36 -9.11
N PRO A 169 22.34 -9.01 -8.37
CA PRO A 169 21.97 -9.97 -7.35
C PRO A 169 21.24 -9.28 -6.18
N ALA A 170 20.30 -9.99 -5.56
CA ALA A 170 19.59 -9.43 -4.40
C ALA A 170 20.53 -9.23 -3.19
N PRO A 171 20.25 -8.20 -2.36
CA PRO A 171 19.19 -7.20 -2.53
C PRO A 171 19.57 -6.13 -3.58
N VAL A 172 18.59 -5.71 -4.38
CA VAL A 172 18.78 -4.64 -5.38
C VAL A 172 18.14 -3.35 -4.88
N ASP A 173 18.94 -2.32 -4.67
CA ASP A 173 18.43 -0.98 -4.38
C ASP A 173 18.08 -0.27 -5.70
N LEU A 174 16.93 0.40 -5.76
CA LEU A 174 16.52 1.18 -6.92
C LEU A 174 15.71 2.42 -6.55
N VAL A 175 15.64 3.38 -7.46
CA VAL A 175 14.77 4.55 -7.37
C VAL A 175 13.64 4.40 -8.39
N GLN A 176 12.40 4.48 -7.92
CA GLN A 176 11.20 4.39 -8.74
C GLN A 176 10.54 5.77 -8.84
N PRO A 177 10.54 6.41 -10.03
CA PRO A 177 9.75 7.61 -10.29
C PRO A 177 8.26 7.27 -10.31
N LEU A 178 7.45 8.05 -9.60
CA LEU A 178 6.02 7.86 -9.47
C LEU A 178 5.29 9.16 -9.75
N ARG A 179 4.11 9.04 -10.36
CA ARG A 179 3.20 10.15 -10.53
C ARG A 179 1.80 9.73 -10.13
N VAL A 180 1.08 10.60 -9.45
CA VAL A 180 -0.33 10.41 -9.10
C VAL A 180 -1.16 11.58 -9.59
N SER A 181 -2.28 11.29 -10.26
CA SER A 181 -3.22 12.28 -10.78
C SER A 181 -4.65 11.86 -10.50
N ALA A 182 -5.55 12.84 -10.39
CA ALA A 182 -6.98 12.61 -10.29
C ALA A 182 -7.68 12.90 -11.62
N THR A 183 -8.53 12.00 -12.07
CA THR A 183 -9.41 12.15 -13.23
C THR A 183 -10.87 11.95 -12.81
N GLN A 184 -11.82 12.52 -13.56
CA GLN A 184 -13.22 12.18 -13.35
C GLN A 184 -13.45 10.75 -13.83
N SER A 185 -14.17 9.94 -13.05
CA SER A 185 -14.75 8.69 -13.58
C SER A 185 -15.82 9.08 -14.60
N GLY A 186 -15.58 8.73 -15.87
CA GLY A 186 -16.55 8.93 -16.95
C GLY A 186 -17.75 8.01 -16.86
#